data_AF-A0A7X9ZP25-F1
#
_entry.id   AF-A0A7X9ZP25-F1
#
_cell.length_a   1.000
_cell.length_b   1.000
_cell.length_c   1.000
_cell.angle_alpha   90.00
_cell.angle_beta   90.00
_cell.angle_gamma   90.00
#
_symmetry.space_group_name_H-M   'P 1'
#
loop_
_entity.id
_entity.type
_entity.pdbx_description
1 polymer ?
#
loop_
_entity_poly.entity_id
_entity_poly.type
_entity_poly.pdbx_seq_one_letter_code
_entity_poly.pdbx_strand_id
1 'polypeptide(L)' 'MNETINYTYDARGRLVKVEHGGTVNNNVQANYSYDKADNRVTVNVTGAP' A
#
# COMPACT_ATOMS: atom_id res chain seq x y z
N MET A 1 -14.17 7.41 -15.58
CA MET A 1 -12.86 7.02 -15.03
C MET A 1 -13.13 6.19 -13.79
N ASN A 2 -12.65 4.96 -13.74
CA ASN A 2 -12.75 4.10 -12.57
C ASN A 2 -11.34 3.87 -12.00
N GLU A 3 -11.25 3.86 -10.69
CA GLU A 3 -10.06 3.46 -9.95
C GLU A 3 -10.44 2.26 -9.08
N THR A 4 -9.56 1.28 -9.00
CA THR A 4 -9.66 0.14 -8.10
C THR A 4 -8.47 0.19 -7.17
N ILE A 5 -8.71 0.10 -5.86
CA ILE A 5 -7.66 0.11 -4.85
C ILE A 5 -7.69 -1.22 -4.11
N ASN A 6 -6.57 -1.94 -4.15
CA ASN A 6 -6.41 -3.20 -3.44
C ASN A 6 -5.62 -2.99 -2.15
N TYR A 7 -6.12 -3.56 -1.06
CA TYR A 7 -5.50 -3.51 0.26
C TYR A 7 -5.07 -4.91 0.68
N THR A 8 -3.80 -5.06 1.06
CA THR A 8 -3.27 -6.33 1.59
C THR A 8 -2.91 -6.17 3.06
N TYR A 9 -3.30 -7.15 3.86
CA TYR A 9 -3.05 -7.17 5.30
C TYR A 9 -2.17 -8.36 5.68
N ASP A 10 -1.37 -8.18 6.73
CA ASP A 10 -0.68 -9.30 7.36
C ASP A 10 -1.61 -10.11 8.28
N ALA A 11 -1.10 -11.21 8.84
CA ALA A 11 -1.86 -12.09 9.74
C ALA A 11 -2.33 -11.40 11.04
N ARG A 12 -1.80 -10.22 11.38
CA ARG A 12 -2.20 -9.41 12.53
C ARG A 12 -3.24 -8.35 12.14
N GLY A 13 -3.67 -8.30 10.88
CA GLY A 13 -4.64 -7.35 10.37
C GLY A 13 -4.06 -5.98 10.03
N ARG A 14 -2.73 -5.84 9.92
CA ARG A 14 -2.08 -4.56 9.63
C ARG A 14 -1.91 -4.39 8.13
N LEU A 15 -2.13 -3.18 7.63
CA LEU A 15 -2.01 -2.85 6.21
C LEU A 15 -0.56 -2.90 5.76
N VAL A 16 -0.20 -3.83 4.89
CA VAL A 16 1.17 -3.98 4.38
C VAL A 16 1.36 -3.48 2.95
N LYS A 17 0.26 -3.37 2.17
CA LYS A 17 0.32 -2.92 0.79
C LYS A 17 -0.97 -2.23 0.34
N VAL A 18 -0.81 -1.15 -0.44
CA VAL A 18 -1.87 -0.49 -1.20
C VAL A 18 -1.47 -0.45 -2.66
N GLU A 19 -2.38 -0.84 -3.56
CA GLU A 19 -2.15 -0.84 -5.00
C GLU A 19 -3.28 -0.13 -5.72
N HIS A 20 -2.92 0.87 -6.53
CA HIS A 20 -3.85 1.64 -7.35
C HIS A 20 -3.84 1.11 -8.79
N GLY A 21 -5.01 0.73 -9.28
CA GLY A 21 -5.26 0.40 -10.68
C GLY A 21 -6.30 1.34 -11.28
N GLY A 22 -6.13 1.75 -12.53
CA GLY A 22 -7.10 2.61 -13.21
C GLY A 22 -6.45 3.56 -14.20
N THR A 23 -6.88 4.82 -14.22
CA THR A 23 -6.36 5.82 -15.16
C THR A 23 -5.30 6.72 -14.52
N VAL A 24 -5.68 7.56 -13.55
CA VAL A 24 -4.81 8.65 -13.07
C VAL A 24 -3.66 8.14 -12.20
N ASN A 25 -3.94 7.22 -11.27
CA ASN A 25 -2.95 6.69 -10.34
C ASN A 25 -2.50 5.28 -10.72
N ASN A 26 -2.59 4.91 -11.99
CA ASN A 26 -2.31 3.54 -12.40
C ASN A 26 -0.88 3.13 -12.03
N ASN A 27 -0.71 1.97 -11.39
CA ASN A 27 0.56 1.43 -10.91
C ASN A 27 1.21 2.18 -9.73
N VAL A 28 0.52 3.16 -9.12
CA VAL A 28 0.96 3.72 -7.83
C VAL A 28 0.80 2.63 -6.77
N GLN A 29 1.86 2.37 -6.00
CA GLN A 29 1.84 1.39 -4.93
C GLN A 29 2.53 1.93 -3.67
N ALA A 30 1.99 1.58 -2.51
CA ALA A 30 2.62 1.85 -1.22
C ALA A 30 2.84 0.54 -0.46
N ASN A 31 4.05 0.37 0.08
CA ASN A 31 4.43 -0.78 0.89
C ASN A 31 4.79 -0.32 2.30
N TYR A 32 4.32 -1.05 3.29
CA TYR A 32 4.50 -0.74 4.71
C TYR A 32 5.19 -1.89 5.44
N SER A 33 6.04 -1.54 6.38
CA SER A 33 6.62 -2.49 7.33
C SER A 33 6.45 -2.01 8.75
N TYR A 34 6.41 -2.97 9.67
CA TYR A 34 6.14 -2.73 11.08
C TYR A 34 7.18 -3.45 11.92
N ASP A 35 7.54 -2.85 13.05
CA ASP A 35 8.35 -3.53 14.07
C ASP A 35 7.51 -4.51 14.90
N LYS A 36 8.16 -5.15 15.89
CA LYS A 36 7.50 -6.10 16.79
C LYS A 36 6.53 -5.43 17.77
N ALA A 37 6.66 -4.13 18.00
CA ALA A 37 5.81 -3.32 18.88
C ALA A 37 4.65 -2.67 18.12
N ASP A 38 4.41 -3.07 16.87
CA ASP A 38 3.33 -2.58 16.01
C ASP A 38 3.53 -1.17 15.45
N ASN A 39 4.73 -0.58 15.58
CA ASN A 39 5.02 0.71 14.99
C ASN A 39 5.33 0.55 13.50
N ARG A 40 4.73 1.40 12.67
CA ARG A 40 5.09 1.48 11.25
C ARG A 40 6.46 2.13 11.11
N VAL A 41 7.45 1.36 10.64
CA VAL A 41 8.83 1.82 10.52
C VAL A 41 9.22 2.23 9.11
N THR A 42 8.43 1.85 8.10
CA THR A 42 8.71 2.22 6.71
C THR A 42 7.44 2.45 5.91
N VAL A 43 7.52 3.41 5.00
CA VAL A 43 6.57 3.63 3.91
C VAL A 43 7.38 3.78 2.62
N ASN A 44 7.19 2.88 1.66
CA ASN A 44 7.83 2.98 0.35
C ASN A 44 6.74 3.15 -0.71
N VAL A 45 6.71 4.32 -1.35
CA VAL A 45 5.79 4.62 -2.44
C VAL A 45 6.53 4.56 -3.77
N THR A 46 5.96 3.85 -4.74
CA THR A 46 6.50 3.72 -6.10
C THR A 46 5.41 3.97 -7.14
N GLY A 47 5.82 4.22 -8.38
CA GLY A 47 4.89 4.42 -9.49
C GLY A 47 4.10 5.74 -9.43
N ALA A 48 4.44 6.63 -8.51
CA ALA A 48 3.97 8.02 -8.55
C ALA A 48 4.48 8.68 -9.85
N PRO A 49 3.61 9.36 -10.62
CA PRO A 49 4.00 10.07 -11.83
C PRO A 49 5.00 11.20 -11.58
#